data_AF-A0A962TFY4-F1
#
_entry.id   AF-A0A962TFY4-F1
#
_cell.length_a   1.000
_cell.length_b   1.000
_cell.length_c   1.000
_cell.angle_alpha   90.00
_cell.angle_beta   90.00
_cell.angle_gamma   90.00
#
_symmetry.space_group_name_H-M   'P 1'
#
loop_
_entity.id
_entity.type
_entity.pdbx_description
1 polymer ?
#
loop_
_entity_poly.entity_id
_entity_poly.type
_entity_poly.pdbx_seq_one_letter_code
_entity_poly.pdbx_strand_id
1 'polypeptide(L)'
;LVNELIERMANDQGVRIGLSPMVLRCLAHYPWPGNVRELANLMERLAILKPDGWVELDDLPAKFRAHYPAELMAAELASLDSEPADSVTPAANYEIVSLPPEGLDLRQYIMNLESSLIQSALEDASGVVAHAASLLKMHRTTLVEKMRKYNIKRSEDEG
;
A
#
# COMPACT_ATOMS: atom_id res chain seq x y z
N LEU A 1 12.66 -5.60 20.14
CA LEU A 1 13.73 -4.82 19.46
C LEU A 1 13.20 -4.01 18.28
N VAL A 2 12.97 -4.54 17.06
CA VAL A 2 12.50 -3.70 15.92
C VAL A 2 11.11 -3.11 16.17
N ASN A 3 10.14 -3.94 16.59
CA ASN A 3 8.76 -3.47 16.89
C ASN A 3 8.72 -2.47 18.04
N GLU A 4 9.53 -2.70 19.08
CA GLU A 4 9.65 -1.81 20.24
C GLU A 4 10.21 -0.44 19.84
N LEU A 5 11.12 -0.40 18.86
CA LEU A 5 11.67 0.85 18.34
C LEU A 5 10.63 1.62 17.51
N ILE A 6 9.79 0.92 16.74
CA ILE A 6 8.66 1.51 16.00
C ILE A 6 7.65 2.14 16.96
N GLU A 7 7.28 1.42 18.02
CA GLU A 7 6.35 1.93 19.05
C GLU A 7 6.91 3.16 19.77
N ARG A 8 8.20 3.13 20.10
CA ARG A 8 8.85 4.29 20.72
C ARG A 8 8.88 5.50 19.79
N MET A 9 9.17 5.31 18.51
CA MET A 9 9.14 6.41 17.54
C MET A 9 7.75 7.00 17.33
N ALA A 10 6.72 6.14 17.31
CA ALA A 10 5.34 6.59 17.25
C ALA A 10 4.96 7.47 18.46
N ASN A 11 5.51 7.17 19.64
CA ASN A 11 5.28 7.94 20.86
C ASN A 11 6.15 9.19 20.98
N ASP A 12 7.43 9.14 20.61
CA ASP A 12 8.39 10.24 20.77
C ASP A 12 8.30 11.27 19.61
N GLN A 13 8.03 10.84 18.38
CA GLN A 13 8.01 11.69 17.17
C GLN A 13 6.61 11.82 16.53
N GLY A 14 5.60 11.07 16.99
CA GLY A 14 4.24 11.12 16.44
C GLY A 14 4.09 10.53 15.05
N VAL A 15 5.11 9.83 14.52
CA VAL A 15 5.12 9.25 13.17
C VAL A 15 5.01 7.73 13.24
N ARG A 16 4.06 7.13 12.50
CA ARG A 16 3.90 5.67 12.44
C ARG A 16 4.37 5.12 11.09
N ILE A 17 5.49 4.43 11.08
CA ILE A 17 5.96 3.75 9.86
C ILE A 17 5.53 2.28 9.83
N GLY A 18 4.93 1.86 8.72
CA GLY A 18 4.68 0.46 8.41
C GLY A 18 5.90 -0.13 7.70
N LEU A 19 6.37 -1.30 8.12
CA LEU A 19 7.47 -2.00 7.45
C LEU A 19 6.91 -3.19 6.66
N SER A 20 7.27 -3.31 5.38
CA SER A 20 6.99 -4.51 4.61
C SER A 20 7.68 -5.74 5.23
N PRO A 21 7.09 -6.95 5.14
CA PRO A 21 7.72 -8.18 5.60
C PRO A 21 9.14 -8.37 5.05
N MET A 22 9.37 -7.97 3.80
CA MET A 22 10.68 -8.03 3.14
C MET A 22 11.71 -7.14 3.83
N VAL A 23 11.30 -5.95 4.24
CA VAL A 23 12.15 -5.01 4.98
C VAL A 23 12.50 -5.59 6.35
N LEU A 24 11.51 -6.14 7.08
CA LEU A 24 11.75 -6.79 8.37
C LEU A 24 12.76 -7.93 8.26
N ARG A 25 12.66 -8.78 7.22
CA ARG A 25 13.62 -9.87 6.98
C ARG A 25 15.01 -9.34 6.65
N CYS A 26 15.13 -8.30 5.82
CA CYS A 26 16.41 -7.66 5.53
C CYS A 26 17.08 -7.10 6.77
N LEU A 27 16.31 -6.40 7.61
CA LEU A 27 16.79 -5.85 8.88
C LEU A 27 17.18 -6.95 9.87
N ALA A 28 16.45 -8.07 9.89
CA ALA A 28 16.75 -9.22 10.74
C ALA A 28 18.03 -9.98 10.31
N HIS A 29 18.33 -10.00 9.00
CA HIS A 29 19.50 -10.67 8.46
C HIS A 29 20.77 -9.81 8.52
N TYR A 30 20.63 -8.50 8.72
CA TYR A 30 21.77 -7.61 8.85
C TYR A 30 22.46 -7.81 10.21
N PRO A 31 23.80 -7.92 10.28
CA PRO A 31 24.54 -8.27 11.50
C PRO A 31 24.68 -7.11 12.50
N TRP A 32 24.26 -5.89 12.15
CA TRP A 32 24.30 -4.70 13.01
C TRP A 32 25.66 -4.47 13.70
N PRO A 33 26.75 -4.28 12.95
CA PRO A 33 28.09 -4.10 13.52
C PRO A 33 28.19 -2.88 14.46
N GLY A 34 27.28 -1.90 14.32
CA GLY A 34 27.17 -0.71 15.17
C GLY A 34 26.08 -0.75 16.27
N ASN A 35 25.54 -1.91 16.64
CA ASN A 35 24.46 -2.10 17.63
C ASN A 35 23.12 -1.43 17.24
N VAL A 36 22.16 -1.42 18.18
CA VAL A 36 20.81 -0.82 18.08
C VAL A 36 20.82 0.66 17.65
N ARG A 37 21.96 1.36 17.76
CA ARG A 37 22.10 2.76 17.30
C ARG A 37 22.05 2.88 15.77
N GLU A 38 22.59 1.92 15.03
CA GLU A 38 22.47 1.91 13.57
C GLU A 38 21.03 1.66 13.13
N LEU A 39 20.33 0.75 13.81
CA LEU A 39 18.91 0.51 13.57
C LEU A 39 18.09 1.77 13.87
N ALA A 40 18.36 2.45 14.98
CA ALA A 40 17.68 3.71 15.33
C ALA A 40 17.89 4.80 14.28
N ASN A 41 19.13 5.02 13.83
CA ASN A 41 19.45 6.00 12.80
C ASN A 41 18.76 5.66 11.46
N LEU A 42 18.68 4.37 11.11
CA LEU A 42 17.95 3.95 9.92
C LEU A 42 16.46 4.23 10.05
N MET A 43 15.86 3.83 11.17
CA MET A 43 14.43 4.00 11.41
C MET A 43 14.04 5.49 11.43
N GLU A 44 14.84 6.35 12.08
CA GLU A 44 14.65 7.81 12.06
C GLU A 44 14.67 8.36 10.63
N ARG A 45 15.64 7.93 9.82
CA ARG A 45 15.72 8.33 8.40
C ARG A 45 14.51 7.86 7.60
N LEU A 46 14.01 6.66 7.86
CA LEU A 46 12.82 6.12 7.21
C LEU A 46 11.55 6.89 7.60
N ALA A 47 11.42 7.27 8.88
CA ALA A 47 10.32 8.10 9.36
C ALA A 47 10.30 9.50 8.73
N ILE A 48 11.47 10.09 8.46
CA ILE A 48 11.58 11.36 7.72
C ILE A 48 11.20 11.17 6.24
N LEU A 49 11.58 10.05 5.63
CA LEU A 49 11.36 9.82 4.19
C LEU A 49 9.90 9.47 3.87
N LYS A 50 9.24 8.70 4.74
CA LYS A 50 7.86 8.24 4.59
C LYS A 50 7.09 8.39 5.91
N PRO A 51 6.69 9.62 6.28
CA PRO A 51 5.81 9.80 7.43
C PRO A 51 4.47 9.11 7.17
N ASP A 52 4.02 8.28 8.11
CA ASP A 52 2.74 7.55 8.04
C ASP A 52 2.58 6.62 6.81
N GLY A 53 3.70 6.17 6.25
CA GLY A 53 3.75 5.35 5.04
C GLY A 53 4.27 3.93 5.25
N TRP A 54 4.16 3.13 4.19
CA TRP A 54 4.79 1.80 4.10
C TRP A 54 6.19 1.90 3.50
N VAL A 55 7.16 1.39 4.24
CA VAL A 55 8.56 1.25 3.83
C VAL A 55 8.73 -0.07 3.09
N GLU A 56 9.22 0.03 1.87
CA GLU A 56 9.56 -1.07 0.98
C GLU A 56 11.07 -1.20 0.83
N LEU A 57 11.51 -2.26 0.15
CA LEU A 57 12.94 -2.55 -0.05
C LEU A 57 13.68 -1.39 -0.73
N ASP A 58 13.06 -0.72 -1.69
CA ASP A 58 13.69 0.37 -2.43
C ASP A 58 13.91 1.64 -1.59
N ASP A 59 13.16 1.79 -0.50
CA ASP A 59 13.36 2.87 0.46
C ASP A 59 14.58 2.61 1.37
N LEU A 60 15.08 1.37 1.42
CA LEU A 60 16.26 1.03 2.21
C LEU A 60 17.54 1.47 1.47
N PRO A 61 18.49 2.09 2.20
CA PRO A 61 19.81 2.38 1.66
C PRO A 61 20.48 1.14 1.09
N ALA A 62 21.18 1.30 -0.05
CA ALA A 62 21.76 0.20 -0.82
C ALA A 62 22.65 -0.74 0.00
N LYS A 63 23.33 -0.22 1.04
CA LYS A 63 24.16 -1.02 1.96
C LYS A 63 23.38 -2.12 2.72
N PHE A 64 22.10 -1.88 3.01
CA PHE A 64 21.25 -2.87 3.69
C PHE A 64 20.68 -3.88 2.69
N ARG A 65 20.32 -3.41 1.49
CA ARG A 65 19.86 -4.28 0.39
C ARG A 65 20.94 -5.25 -0.07
N ALA A 66 22.18 -4.78 -0.23
CA ALA A 66 23.30 -5.59 -0.70
C ALA A 66 23.72 -6.70 0.28
N HIS A 67 23.35 -6.58 1.56
CA HIS A 67 23.66 -7.58 2.58
C HIS A 67 22.59 -8.68 2.67
N TYR A 68 21.42 -8.46 2.07
CA TYR A 68 20.42 -9.51 1.98
C TYR A 68 20.80 -10.44 0.82
N PRO A 69 21.03 -11.74 1.07
CA PRO A 69 21.58 -12.64 0.07
C PRO A 69 20.62 -12.78 -1.11
N ALA A 70 21.16 -12.60 -2.32
CA ALA A 70 20.40 -12.66 -3.57
C ALA A 70 19.65 -13.99 -3.73
N GLU A 71 20.18 -15.08 -3.16
CA GLU A 71 19.55 -16.40 -3.19
C GLU A 71 18.28 -16.48 -2.32
N LEU A 72 18.24 -15.77 -1.18
CA LEU A 72 17.00 -15.62 -0.41
C LEU A 72 16.02 -14.68 -1.11
N MET A 73 16.49 -13.60 -1.76
CA MET A 73 15.61 -12.76 -2.60
C MET A 73 14.98 -13.57 -3.74
N ALA A 74 15.80 -14.33 -4.46
CA ALA A 74 15.36 -15.13 -5.59
C ALA A 74 14.41 -16.25 -5.15
N ALA A 75 14.70 -16.91 -4.02
CA ALA A 75 13.80 -17.91 -3.44
C ALA A 75 12.47 -17.28 -2.99
N GLU A 76 12.48 -16.07 -2.44
CA GLU A 76 11.27 -15.40 -1.97
C GLU A 76 10.42 -14.90 -3.15
N LEU A 77 11.05 -14.35 -4.20
CA LEU A 77 10.42 -14.06 -5.50
C LEU A 77 9.86 -15.31 -6.19
N ALA A 78 10.58 -16.44 -6.12
CA ALA A 78 10.14 -17.71 -6.69
C ALA A 78 9.01 -18.36 -5.87
N SER A 79 8.98 -18.15 -4.56
CA SER A 79 7.89 -18.63 -3.69
C SER A 79 6.60 -17.83 -3.82
N LEU A 80 6.66 -16.57 -4.29
CA LEU A 80 5.48 -15.80 -4.66
C LEU A 80 4.79 -16.35 -5.92
N ASP A 81 5.51 -17.12 -6.73
CA ASP A 81 5.02 -17.78 -7.95
C ASP A 81 4.63 -19.26 -7.70
N SER A 82 4.70 -19.72 -6.44
CA SER A 82 4.45 -21.10 -6.04
C SER A 82 3.59 -21.17 -4.77
N GLU A 83 2.33 -20.75 -4.87
CA GLU A 83 1.29 -21.20 -3.93
C GLU A 83 0.36 -22.19 -4.65
N PRO A 84 0.18 -23.43 -4.13
CA PRO A 84 -1.01 -24.19 -4.47
C PRO A 84 -2.23 -23.43 -3.93
N ALA A 85 -3.24 -23.27 -4.77
CA ALA A 85 -4.43 -22.46 -4.56
C ALA A 85 -5.38 -22.96 -3.45
N ASP A 86 -4.89 -23.19 -2.23
CA ASP A 86 -5.75 -23.66 -1.15
C ASP A 86 -5.22 -23.22 0.23
N SER A 87 -5.49 -21.96 0.59
CA SER A 87 -5.67 -21.50 1.99
C SER A 87 -6.21 -20.07 2.02
N VAL A 88 -7.52 -19.99 2.24
CA VAL A 88 -8.35 -18.86 2.68
C VAL A 88 -7.58 -17.66 3.27
N THR A 89 -7.33 -16.65 2.44
CA THR A 89 -7.37 -15.24 2.86
C THR A 89 -8.63 -14.63 2.25
N PRO A 90 -9.38 -13.76 2.95
CA PRO A 90 -10.54 -13.12 2.35
C PRO A 90 -10.02 -12.31 1.16
N ALA A 91 -10.38 -12.77 -0.03
CA ALA A 91 -9.98 -12.24 -1.32
C ALA A 91 -10.12 -10.71 -1.32
N ALA A 92 -9.00 -10.02 -1.12
CA ALA A 92 -8.78 -8.83 -1.91
C ALA A 92 -8.62 -9.37 -3.33
N ASN A 93 -9.72 -9.28 -4.07
CA ASN A 93 -9.83 -9.68 -5.46
C ASN A 93 -8.92 -8.75 -6.27
N TYR A 94 -7.61 -8.97 -6.24
CA TYR A 94 -6.70 -8.35 -7.18
C TYR A 94 -6.88 -9.13 -8.48
N GLU A 95 -7.87 -8.75 -9.28
CA GLU A 95 -7.90 -9.18 -10.67
C GLU A 95 -6.56 -8.75 -11.28
N ILE A 96 -5.71 -9.74 -11.57
CA ILE A 96 -4.46 -9.49 -12.26
C ILE A 96 -4.84 -8.94 -13.63
N VAL A 97 -4.68 -7.64 -13.82
CA VAL A 97 -4.98 -6.96 -15.08
C VAL A 97 -3.96 -7.41 -16.11
N SER A 98 -4.34 -8.37 -16.96
CA SER A 98 -3.49 -8.83 -18.06
C SER A 98 -3.51 -7.81 -19.21
N LEU A 99 -2.32 -7.41 -19.67
CA LEU A 99 -2.19 -6.49 -20.80
C LEU A 99 -2.59 -7.21 -22.11
N PRO A 100 -3.60 -6.72 -22.86
CA PRO A 100 -3.97 -7.31 -24.14
C PRO A 100 -2.88 -7.10 -25.21
N PRO A 101 -2.77 -7.99 -26.22
CA PRO A 101 -1.73 -7.91 -27.25
C PRO A 101 -1.81 -6.64 -28.12
N GLU A 102 -2.96 -5.97 -28.13
CA GLU A 102 -3.22 -4.72 -28.84
C GLU A 102 -2.78 -3.46 -28.05
N GLY A 103 -2.34 -3.65 -26.79
CA GLY A 103 -2.05 -2.57 -25.86
C GLY A 103 -3.30 -2.06 -25.12
N LEU A 104 -3.08 -1.31 -24.05
CA LEU A 104 -4.15 -0.74 -23.20
C LEU A 104 -3.91 0.75 -22.99
N ASP A 105 -4.92 1.58 -23.24
CA ASP A 105 -4.89 2.96 -22.78
C ASP A 105 -5.10 3.00 -21.27
N LEU A 106 -3.98 3.06 -20.54
CA LEU A 106 -3.95 3.10 -19.07
C LEU A 106 -4.78 4.25 -18.50
N ARG A 107 -4.82 5.40 -19.18
CA ARG A 107 -5.57 6.57 -18.69
C ARG A 107 -7.06 6.28 -18.75
N GLN A 108 -7.53 5.73 -19.85
CA GLN A 108 -8.95 5.35 -20.00
C GLN A 108 -9.32 4.20 -19.05
N TYR A 109 -8.45 3.22 -18.89
CA TYR A 109 -8.69 2.07 -18.01
C TYR A 109 -8.81 2.49 -16.54
N ILE A 110 -7.87 3.29 -16.03
CA ILE A 110 -7.93 3.82 -14.66
C ILE A 110 -9.18 4.69 -14.49
N MET A 111 -9.54 5.50 -15.48
CA MET A 111 -10.73 6.33 -15.42
C MET A 111 -12.02 5.50 -15.30
N ASN A 112 -12.14 4.42 -16.06
CA ASN A 112 -13.28 3.51 -16.00
C ASN A 112 -13.35 2.80 -14.64
N LEU A 113 -12.20 2.32 -14.14
CA LEU A 113 -12.11 1.71 -12.81
C LEU A 113 -12.51 2.69 -11.71
N GLU A 114 -11.96 3.91 -11.73
CA GLU A 114 -12.31 4.96 -10.77
C GLU A 114 -13.82 5.24 -10.78
N SER A 115 -14.43 5.39 -11.97
CA SER A 115 -15.88 5.65 -12.08
C SER A 115 -16.71 4.49 -11.52
N SER A 116 -16.33 3.25 -11.82
CA SER A 116 -17.02 2.05 -11.33
C SER A 116 -16.94 1.92 -9.80
N LEU A 117 -15.77 2.18 -9.22
CA LEU A 117 -15.57 2.15 -7.76
C LEU A 117 -16.33 3.27 -7.05
N ILE A 118 -16.36 4.48 -7.63
CA ILE A 118 -17.15 5.59 -7.10
C ILE A 118 -18.63 5.26 -7.09
N GLN A 119 -19.14 4.64 -8.15
CA GLN A 119 -20.53 4.23 -8.25
C GLN A 119 -20.88 3.15 -7.22
N SER A 120 -20.07 2.10 -7.14
CA SER A 120 -20.24 1.03 -6.15
C SER A 120 -20.20 1.55 -4.71
N ALA A 121 -19.25 2.44 -4.39
CA ALA A 121 -19.17 3.02 -3.05
C ALA A 121 -20.35 3.94 -2.71
N LEU A 122 -20.94 4.62 -3.71
CA LEU A 122 -22.15 5.42 -3.51
C LEU A 122 -23.37 4.53 -3.27
N GLU A 123 -23.47 3.40 -3.95
CA GLU A 123 -24.53 2.41 -3.77
C GLU A 123 -24.48 1.79 -2.36
N ASP A 124 -23.30 1.32 -1.93
CA ASP A 124 -23.07 0.79 -0.58
C ASP A 124 -23.33 1.84 0.51
N ALA A 125 -23.02 3.11 0.20
CA ALA A 125 -23.26 4.23 1.10
C ALA A 125 -24.68 4.81 1.02
N SER A 126 -25.61 4.18 0.30
CA SER A 126 -27.00 4.66 0.10
C SER A 126 -27.06 6.13 -0.37
N GLY A 127 -26.11 6.55 -1.19
CA GLY A 127 -25.99 7.92 -1.72
C GLY A 127 -25.35 8.94 -0.78
N VAL A 128 -24.88 8.55 0.41
CA VAL A 128 -24.21 9.46 1.35
C VAL A 128 -22.75 9.68 0.95
N VAL A 129 -22.49 10.81 0.29
CA VAL A 129 -21.16 11.19 -0.25
C VAL A 129 -20.03 11.13 0.81
N ALA A 130 -20.31 11.49 2.06
CA ALA A 130 -19.31 11.44 3.11
C ALA A 130 -18.88 10.00 3.45
N HIS A 131 -19.84 9.07 3.45
CA HIS A 131 -19.59 7.66 3.75
C HIS A 131 -18.93 6.95 2.57
N ALA A 132 -19.37 7.23 1.34
CA ALA A 132 -18.71 6.76 0.12
C ALA A 132 -17.24 7.24 0.03
N ALA A 133 -16.97 8.49 0.43
CA ALA A 133 -15.60 9.02 0.47
C ALA A 133 -14.74 8.30 1.51
N SER A 134 -15.31 7.94 2.67
CA SER A 134 -14.64 7.12 3.68
C SER A 134 -14.33 5.70 3.18
N LEU A 135 -15.25 5.06 2.46
CA LEU A 135 -15.06 3.74 1.85
C LEU A 135 -13.91 3.75 0.83
N LEU A 136 -13.84 4.80 0.01
CA LEU A 136 -12.78 4.97 -0.99
C LEU A 136 -11.49 5.60 -0.43
N LYS A 137 -11.41 5.81 0.89
CA LYS A 137 -10.27 6.43 1.59
C LYS A 137 -9.81 7.76 0.96
N MET A 138 -10.75 8.60 0.54
CA MET A 138 -10.47 9.93 -0.01
C MET A 138 -11.26 11.03 0.71
N HIS A 139 -10.83 12.28 0.57
CA HIS A 139 -11.59 13.41 1.10
C HIS A 139 -12.90 13.62 0.32
N ARG A 140 -13.96 13.99 1.05
CA ARG A 140 -15.28 14.29 0.46
C ARG A 140 -15.20 15.30 -0.68
N THR A 141 -14.37 16.35 -0.54
CA THR A 141 -14.18 17.38 -1.57
C THR A 141 -13.62 16.79 -2.86
N THR A 142 -12.61 15.91 -2.76
CA THR A 142 -12.03 15.18 -3.90
C THR A 142 -13.06 14.27 -4.56
N LEU A 143 -13.89 13.56 -3.80
CA LEU A 143 -14.95 12.72 -4.34
C LEU A 143 -15.97 13.55 -5.13
N VAL A 144 -16.38 14.71 -4.61
CA VAL A 144 -17.33 15.61 -5.30
C VAL A 144 -16.77 16.13 -6.63
N GLU A 145 -15.49 16.47 -6.67
CA GLU A 145 -14.82 16.87 -7.92
C GLU A 145 -14.77 15.73 -8.94
N LYS A 146 -14.45 14.51 -8.50
CA LYS A 146 -14.43 13.31 -9.34
C LYS A 146 -15.84 12.96 -9.86
N MET A 147 -16.88 13.05 -9.02
CA MET A 147 -18.28 12.85 -9.43
C MET A 147 -18.72 13.84 -10.52
N ARG A 148 -18.33 15.10 -10.42
CA ARG A 148 -18.59 16.12 -11.45
C ARG A 148 -17.85 15.83 -12.74
N LYS A 149 -16.60 15.40 -12.64
CA LYS A 149 -15.76 15.05 -13.79
C LYS A 149 -16.29 13.84 -14.56
N TYR A 150 -16.85 12.86 -13.86
CA TYR A 150 -17.39 11.63 -14.44
C TYR A 150 -18.91 11.65 -14.66
N ASN A 151 -19.56 12.80 -14.41
CA ASN A 151 -20.99 13.02 -14.60
C ASN A 151 -21.89 12.00 -13.86
N ILE A 152 -21.42 11.50 -12.72
CA ILE A 152 -22.13 10.52 -11.87
C ILE A 152 -23.23 11.27 -11.12
N LYS A 153 -24.48 11.09 -11.54
CA LYS A 153 -25.65 11.70 -10.89
C LYS A 153 -26.06 10.86 -9.68
N ARG A 154 -26.44 11.53 -8.59
CA ARG A 154 -27.08 10.91 -7.43
C ARG A 154 -28.36 10.23 -7.91
N SER A 155 -28.55 8.95 -7.58
CA SER A 155 -29.82 8.24 -7.70
C SER A 155 -30.80 8.75 -6.62
N GLU A 156 -31.14 10.04 -6.70
CA GLU A 156 -32.28 10.64 -6.02
C GLU A 156 -33.03 11.46 -7.07
N ASP A 157 -33.76 10.74 -7.91
CA ASP A 157 -34.85 11.32 -8.71
C ASP A 157 -35.78 10.18 -9.17
N GLU A 158 -36.18 9.26 -8.28
CA GLU A 158 -37.39 8.44 -8.46
C GLU A 158 -38.01 8.08 -7.10
N GLY A 159 -39.18 8.69 -6.81
CA GLY A 159 -40.28 8.10 -6.05
C GLY A 159 -40.31 8.30 -4.53
#